data_AF-A0A927HK91-F1
#
_entry.id   AF-A0A927HK91-F1
#
_cell.length_a   1.000
_cell.length_b   1.000
_cell.length_c   1.000
_cell.angle_alpha   90.00
_cell.angle_beta   90.00
_cell.angle_gamma   90.00
#
_symmetry.space_group_name_H-M   'P 1'
#
loop_
_entity.id
_entity.type
_entity.pdbx_description
1 polymer ?
#
loop_
_entity_poly.entity_id
_entity_poly.type
_entity_poly.pdbx_seq_one_letter_code
_entity_poly.pdbx_strand_id
1 'polypeptide(L)'
;MGFTIISLTFSLIAVLIPLLFMGDIVGRLFREFAVTLAVAILISAVVSLTLTPMMCARMLSHESLRKQNRFSQASERFFERVIAVYGRWLSRVLNHPWLTLGVALSTPGAVDYPVGLYPERLFSRSEDNGIIRGYPPRRRSRSPSPAWPSASGRWPALSLRIRRWRV
;
A
#
# COMPACT_ATOMS: atom_id res chain seq x y z
N MET A 1 -4.84 23.61 19.48
CA MET A 1 -4.83 22.46 18.54
C MET A 1 -3.79 22.56 17.43
N GLY A 2 -3.20 23.72 17.12
CA GLY A 2 -2.19 23.83 16.05
C GLY A 2 -1.00 22.87 16.21
N PHE A 3 -0.43 22.79 17.41
CA PHE A 3 0.65 21.84 17.74
C PHE A 3 0.25 20.38 17.48
N THR A 4 -0.94 19.96 17.91
CA THR A 4 -1.47 18.60 17.70
C THR A 4 -1.58 18.26 16.21
N ILE A 5 -2.02 19.22 15.38
CA ILE A 5 -2.15 19.02 13.94
C ILE A 5 -0.77 18.84 13.31
N ILE A 6 0.20 19.70 13.67
CA ILE A 6 1.58 19.60 13.18
C ILE A 6 2.19 18.25 13.58
N SER A 7 1.98 17.80 14.83
CA SER A 7 2.48 16.51 15.32
C SER A 7 1.85 15.31 14.60
N LEU A 8 0.54 15.34 14.32
CA LEU A 8 -0.14 14.28 13.58
C LEU A 8 0.37 14.21 12.13
N THR A 9 0.51 15.36 11.47
CA THR A 9 1.06 15.44 10.11
C THR A 9 2.49 14.91 10.07
N PHE A 10 3.33 15.30 11.04
CA PHE A 10 4.71 14.82 11.13
C PHE A 10 4.78 13.30 11.35
N SER A 11 3.91 12.76 12.22
CA SER A 11 3.82 11.31 12.44
C SER A 11 3.42 10.55 11.18
N LEU A 12 2.51 11.09 10.37
CA LEU A 12 2.12 10.49 9.09
C LEU A 12 3.28 10.52 8.07
N ILE A 13 4.01 11.63 7.99
CA ILE A 13 5.17 11.73 7.09
C ILE A 13 6.25 10.72 7.50
N ALA A 14 6.52 10.57 8.80
CA ALA A 14 7.54 9.66 9.32
C ALA A 14 7.31 8.20 8.90
N VAL A 15 6.06 7.73 8.88
CA VAL A 15 5.72 6.36 8.45
C VAL A 15 5.77 6.18 6.92
N LEU A 16 5.70 7.27 6.15
CA LEU A 16 5.86 7.22 4.69
C LEU A 16 7.34 7.15 4.26
N ILE A 17 8.29 7.56 5.11
CA ILE A 17 9.72 7.56 4.80
C ILE A 17 10.23 6.15 4.43
N PRO A 18 9.98 5.08 5.23
CA PRO A 18 10.39 3.72 4.88
C PRO A 18 9.85 3.26 3.52
N LEU A 19 8.61 3.64 3.20
CA LEU A 19 7.98 3.30 1.92
C LEU A 19 8.66 3.99 0.74
N LEU A 20 9.17 5.21 0.92
CA LEU A 20 9.92 5.94 -0.11
C LEU A 20 11.30 5.30 -0.37
N PHE A 21 11.92 4.64 0.61
CA PHE A 21 13.25 4.06 0.51
C PHE A 21 13.29 2.61 -0.01
N MET A 22 12.13 1.98 -0.23
CA MET A 22 12.07 0.66 -0.84
C MET A 22 12.43 0.76 -2.35
N GLY A 23 13.51 0.09 -2.77
CA GLY A 23 14.19 0.31 -4.06
C GLY A 23 13.88 -0.72 -5.16
N ASP A 24 12.96 -1.66 -4.93
CA ASP A 24 12.55 -2.65 -5.92
C ASP A 24 11.64 -2.03 -7.01
N ILE A 25 11.37 -2.76 -8.10
CA ILE A 25 10.39 -2.37 -9.14
C ILE A 25 9.05 -1.95 -8.50
N VAL A 26 8.68 -2.67 -7.45
CA VAL A 26 7.52 -2.44 -6.61
C VAL A 26 7.64 -1.14 -5.81
N GLY A 27 8.82 -0.86 -5.27
CA GLY A 27 9.12 0.37 -4.54
C GLY A 27 9.03 1.64 -5.39
N ARG A 28 9.29 1.56 -6.70
CA ARG A 28 9.12 2.72 -7.61
C ARG A 28 7.64 3.12 -7.77
N LEU A 29 6.74 2.14 -7.89
CA LEU A 29 5.29 2.36 -7.93
C LEU A 29 4.75 2.90 -6.60
N PHE A 30 5.18 2.32 -5.48
CA PHE A 30 4.79 2.79 -4.15
C PHE A 30 5.35 4.17 -3.82
N ARG A 31 6.54 4.52 -4.33
CA ARG A 31 7.12 5.85 -4.18
C ARG A 31 6.27 6.93 -4.85
N GLU A 32 5.82 6.72 -6.10
CA GLU A 32 4.92 7.65 -6.80
C GLU A 32 3.61 7.89 -6.02
N PHE A 33 3.03 6.80 -5.48
CA PHE A 33 1.83 6.85 -4.66
C PHE A 33 2.05 7.56 -3.31
N ALA A 34 3.14 7.25 -2.62
CA ALA A 34 3.49 7.86 -1.34
C ALA A 34 3.74 9.37 -1.47
N VAL A 35 4.39 9.81 -2.55
CA VAL A 35 4.59 11.25 -2.83
C VAL A 35 3.24 11.96 -3.01
N THR A 36 2.31 11.34 -3.74
CA THR A 36 0.96 11.90 -3.95
C THR A 36 0.22 12.04 -2.62
N LEU A 37 0.26 11.02 -1.77
CA LEU A 37 -0.34 11.08 -0.43
C LEU A 37 0.30 12.14 0.46
N ALA A 38 1.63 12.25 0.45
CA ALA A 38 2.35 13.25 1.24
C ALA A 38 1.93 14.68 0.85
N VAL A 39 1.86 14.96 -0.45
CA VAL A 39 1.38 16.26 -0.96
C VAL A 39 -0.08 16.49 -0.58
N ALA A 40 -0.95 15.48 -0.72
CA ALA A 40 -2.36 15.58 -0.35
C ALA A 40 -2.57 15.88 1.15
N ILE A 41 -1.78 15.24 2.03
CA ILE A 41 -1.81 15.47 3.48
C ILE A 41 -1.36 16.90 3.81
N LEU A 42 -0.29 17.39 3.17
CA LEU A 42 0.24 18.72 3.41
C LEU A 42 -0.75 19.83 2.99
N ILE A 43 -1.38 19.67 1.82
CA ILE A 43 -2.43 20.58 1.37
C ILE A 43 -3.63 20.50 2.33
N SER A 44 -4.05 19.31 2.73
CA SER A 44 -5.17 19.12 3.67
C SER A 44 -4.92 19.78 5.03
N ALA A 45 -3.68 19.75 5.53
CA ALA A 45 -3.31 20.42 6.78
C ALA A 45 -3.47 21.94 6.67
N VAL A 46 -2.99 22.56 5.57
CA VAL A 46 -3.14 24.01 5.33
C VAL A 46 -4.61 24.41 5.18
N VAL A 47 -5.37 23.62 4.44
CA VAL A 47 -6.81 23.81 4.25
C VAL A 47 -7.56 23.66 5.58
N SER A 48 -7.23 22.69 6.42
CA SER A 48 -7.86 22.54 7.74
C SER A 48 -7.51 23.70 8.67
N LEU A 49 -6.26 24.14 8.74
CA LEU A 49 -5.87 25.26 9.60
C LEU A 49 -6.56 26.58 9.22
N THR A 50 -7.01 26.72 7.98
CA THR A 50 -7.69 27.92 7.48
C THR A 50 -9.21 27.80 7.54
N LEU A 51 -9.78 26.65 7.15
CA LEU A 51 -11.23 26.42 7.23
C LEU A 51 -11.72 26.23 8.65
N THR A 52 -10.98 25.54 9.52
CA THR A 52 -11.42 25.30 10.91
C THR A 52 -11.67 26.60 11.70
N PRO A 53 -10.77 27.61 11.73
CA PRO A 53 -11.07 28.86 12.42
C PRO A 53 -12.21 29.64 11.76
N MET A 54 -12.32 29.59 10.42
CA MET A 54 -13.38 30.28 9.68
C MET A 54 -14.76 29.66 9.93
N MET A 55 -14.86 28.32 9.93
CA MET A 55 -16.07 27.60 10.27
C MET A 55 -16.43 27.77 11.74
N CYS A 56 -15.47 27.68 12.67
CA CYS A 56 -15.74 27.93 14.09
C CYS A 56 -16.27 29.34 14.32
N ALA A 57 -15.66 30.37 13.72
CA ALA A 57 -16.13 31.74 13.87
C ALA A 57 -17.55 31.95 13.30
N ARG A 58 -17.87 31.32 12.16
CA ARG A 58 -19.18 31.47 11.50
C ARG A 58 -20.28 30.66 12.18
N MET A 59 -20.00 29.42 12.59
CA MET A 59 -20.98 28.50 13.15
C MET A 59 -21.30 28.85 14.60
N LEU A 60 -20.30 29.22 15.41
CA LEU A 60 -20.49 29.62 16.80
C LEU A 60 -21.29 30.93 16.93
N SER A 61 -21.17 31.83 15.94
CA SER A 61 -21.96 33.08 15.86
C SER A 61 -23.45 32.83 15.57
N HIS A 62 -23.81 31.79 14.80
CA HIS A 62 -25.22 31.46 14.50
C HIS A 62 -25.87 30.51 15.52
N GLU A 63 -25.08 29.73 16.25
CA GLU A 63 -25.59 28.71 17.17
C GLU A 63 -25.93 29.27 18.56
N SER A 64 -25.33 30.39 18.97
CA SER A 64 -25.60 31.05 20.26
C SER A 64 -27.03 31.59 20.43
N LEU A 65 -27.78 31.81 19.34
CA LEU A 65 -29.11 32.43 19.38
C LEU A 65 -30.28 31.54 18.93
N ARG A 66 -30.06 30.35 18.34
CA ARG A 66 -31.15 29.70 17.56
C ARG A 66 -31.42 28.20 17.75
N LYS A 67 -30.72 27.46 18.62
CA LYS A 67 -30.94 25.99 18.69
C LYS A 67 -30.95 25.36 20.10
N GLN A 68 -31.91 25.76 20.93
CA GLN A 68 -32.55 24.78 21.84
C GLN A 68 -33.79 24.18 21.17
N ASN A 69 -33.62 23.55 20.00
CA ASN A 69 -34.71 22.77 19.38
C ASN A 69 -34.70 21.35 19.97
N ARG A 70 -35.86 20.71 20.16
CA ARG A 70 -36.03 19.40 20.83
C ARG A 70 -35.10 18.30 20.27
N PHE A 71 -34.71 18.41 19.00
CA PHE A 71 -33.77 17.51 18.34
C PHE A 71 -32.31 17.64 18.84
N SER A 72 -31.87 18.84 19.20
CA SER A 72 -30.53 19.07 19.77
C SER A 72 -30.42 18.45 21.16
N GLN A 73 -31.42 18.64 22.03
CA GLN A 73 -31.46 18.00 23.34
C GLN A 73 -31.58 16.47 23.26
N ALA A 74 -32.31 15.94 22.28
CA ALA A 74 -32.38 14.49 22.05
C ALA A 74 -31.02 13.92 21.63
N SER A 75 -30.29 14.65 20.78
CA SER A 75 -28.94 14.27 20.34
C SER A 75 -27.93 14.37 21.48
N GLU A 76 -28.00 15.40 22.31
CA GLU A 76 -27.15 15.60 23.48
C GLU A 76 -27.29 14.44 24.48
N ARG A 77 -28.54 14.04 24.80
CA ARG A 77 -28.81 12.87 25.65
C ARG A 77 -28.31 11.56 25.03
N PHE A 78 -28.35 11.44 23.70
CA PHE A 78 -27.79 10.28 23.02
C PHE A 78 -26.26 10.25 23.15
N PHE A 79 -25.58 11.37 22.90
CA PHE A 79 -24.13 11.49 23.07
C PHE A 79 -23.71 11.20 24.51
N GLU A 80 -24.38 11.77 25.51
CA GLU A 80 -24.10 11.48 26.93
C GLU A 80 -24.28 9.99 27.24
N ARG A 81 -25.32 9.34 26.70
CA ARG A 81 -25.53 7.90 26.89
C ARG A 81 -24.39 7.08 26.27
N VAL A 82 -23.93 7.45 25.07
CA VAL A 82 -22.79 6.79 24.42
C VAL A 82 -21.52 6.98 25.24
N ILE A 83 -21.25 8.19 25.72
CA ILE A 83 -20.09 8.50 26.56
C ILE A 83 -20.13 7.70 27.87
N ALA A 84 -21.30 7.64 28.53
CA ALA A 84 -21.47 6.88 29.77
C ALA A 84 -21.34 5.36 29.56
N VAL A 85 -21.82 4.84 28.43
CA VAL A 85 -21.62 3.43 28.05
C VAL A 85 -20.14 3.17 27.78
N TYR A 86 -19.48 4.01 26.99
CA TYR A 86 -18.05 3.90 26.70
C TYR A 86 -17.21 3.96 27.98
N GLY A 87 -17.50 4.89 28.89
CA GLY A 87 -16.82 5.00 30.18
C GLY A 87 -16.97 3.75 31.06
N ARG A 88 -18.14 3.10 31.05
CA ARG A 88 -18.37 1.83 31.75
C ARG A 88 -17.57 0.67 31.15
N TRP A 89 -17.57 0.54 29.83
CA TRP A 89 -16.78 -0.49 29.15
C TRP A 89 -15.29 -0.26 29.33
N LEU A 90 -14.83 0.99 29.18
CA LEU A 90 -13.44 1.37 29.35
C LEU A 90 -12.97 1.09 30.78
N SER A 91 -13.77 1.45 31.80
CA SER A 91 -13.45 1.16 33.20
C SER A 91 -13.35 -0.35 33.45
N ARG A 92 -14.21 -1.16 32.82
CA ARG A 92 -14.16 -2.62 32.93
C ARG A 92 -12.91 -3.21 32.30
N VAL A 93 -12.47 -2.69 31.15
CA VAL A 93 -11.24 -3.10 30.48
C VAL A 93 -10.01 -2.65 31.27
N LEU A 94 -9.97 -1.40 31.75
CA LEU A 94 -8.85 -0.89 32.57
C LEU A 94 -8.73 -1.62 33.92
N ASN A 95 -9.83 -2.03 34.53
CA ASN A 95 -9.82 -2.80 35.78
C ASN A 95 -9.32 -4.25 35.63
N HIS A 96 -9.21 -4.77 34.40
CA HIS A 96 -8.67 -6.10 34.12
C HIS A 96 -7.36 -6.01 33.32
N PRO A 97 -6.27 -5.46 33.92
CA PRO A 97 -5.02 -5.19 33.21
C PRO A 97 -4.41 -6.45 32.58
N TRP A 98 -4.58 -7.62 33.21
CA TRP A 98 -4.10 -8.90 32.66
C TRP A 98 -4.82 -9.32 31.37
N LEU A 99 -6.14 -9.13 31.27
CA LEU A 99 -6.88 -9.40 30.03
C LEU A 99 -6.48 -8.40 28.94
N THR A 100 -6.33 -7.13 29.29
CA THR A 100 -5.94 -6.07 28.35
C THR A 100 -4.53 -6.30 27.82
N LEU A 101 -3.60 -6.71 28.69
CA LEU A 101 -2.24 -7.07 28.30
C LEU A 101 -2.23 -8.34 27.42
N GLY A 102 -3.04 -9.34 27.78
CA GLY A 102 -3.21 -10.57 26.99
C GLY A 102 -3.72 -10.29 25.58
N VAL A 103 -4.74 -9.43 25.44
CA VAL A 103 -5.25 -8.99 24.13
C VAL A 103 -4.19 -8.21 23.37
N ALA A 104 -3.54 -7.23 24.03
CA ALA A 104 -2.51 -6.40 23.41
C ALA A 104 -1.32 -7.23 22.89
N LEU A 105 -0.90 -8.26 23.61
CA LEU A 105 0.16 -9.19 23.18
C LEU A 105 -0.35 -10.19 22.12
N SER A 106 -1.61 -10.59 22.19
CA SER A 106 -2.20 -11.49 21.19
C SER A 106 -2.35 -10.82 19.82
N THR A 107 -2.60 -9.51 19.76
CA THR A 107 -2.89 -8.81 18.50
C THR A 107 -1.71 -8.88 17.51
N PRO A 108 -0.46 -8.57 17.89
CA PRO A 108 0.68 -8.79 17.01
C PRO A 108 0.82 -10.23 16.56
N GLY A 109 0.66 -11.20 17.47
CA GLY A 109 0.75 -12.62 17.13
C GLY A 109 -0.37 -13.08 16.19
N ALA A 110 -1.58 -12.55 16.35
CA ALA A 110 -2.72 -12.83 15.48
C ALA A 110 -2.57 -12.23 14.08
N VAL A 111 -1.81 -11.15 13.93
CA VAL A 111 -1.44 -10.57 12.63
C VAL A 111 -0.28 -11.34 12.00
N ASP A 112 0.72 -11.73 12.79
CA ASP A 112 1.91 -12.44 12.31
C ASP A 112 1.59 -13.89 11.87
N TYR A 113 0.70 -14.58 12.59
CA TYR A 113 0.28 -15.96 12.31
C TYR A 113 -0.22 -16.19 10.86
N PRO A 114 -1.22 -15.44 10.34
CA PRO A 114 -1.66 -15.60 8.96
C PRO A 114 -0.61 -15.14 7.95
N VAL A 115 0.25 -14.17 8.26
CA VAL A 115 1.34 -13.73 7.36
C VAL A 115 2.38 -14.85 7.18
N GLY A 116 2.72 -15.58 8.24
CA GLY A 116 3.59 -16.75 8.15
C GLY A 116 2.95 -17.93 7.40
N LEU A 117 1.61 -18.09 7.50
CA LEU A 117 0.88 -19.17 6.83
C LEU A 117 0.70 -18.93 5.32
N TYR A 118 0.59 -17.66 4.91
CA TYR A 118 0.40 -17.26 3.52
C TYR A 118 1.61 -16.42 3.06
N PRO A 119 2.77 -17.04 2.77
CA PRO A 119 3.88 -16.31 2.20
C PRO A 119 3.41 -15.64 0.90
N GLU A 120 3.49 -14.31 0.90
CA GLU A 120 3.08 -13.35 -0.11
C GLU A 120 3.07 -13.93 -1.54
N ARG A 121 1.93 -14.47 -1.99
CA ARG A 121 1.73 -14.84 -3.41
C ARG A 121 1.36 -13.62 -4.26
N LEU A 122 1.85 -12.45 -3.87
CA LEU A 122 1.40 -11.14 -4.33
C LEU A 122 1.75 -10.86 -5.82
N PHE A 123 2.67 -11.62 -6.41
CA PHE A 123 3.13 -11.41 -7.80
C PHE A 123 2.61 -12.43 -8.81
N SER A 124 1.71 -13.35 -8.41
CA SER A 124 1.13 -14.34 -9.33
C SER A 124 -0.38 -14.15 -9.58
N ARG A 125 -0.94 -12.99 -9.24
CA ARG A 125 -2.22 -12.59 -9.84
C ARG A 125 -1.90 -12.05 -11.23
N SER A 126 -1.83 -12.95 -12.20
CA SER A 126 -1.84 -12.56 -13.61
C SER A 126 -3.11 -11.74 -13.84
N GLU A 127 -2.95 -10.43 -13.88
CA GLU A 127 -4.01 -9.55 -14.38
C GLU A 127 -4.20 -9.95 -15.84
N ASP A 128 -5.34 -10.59 -16.13
CA ASP A 128 -5.69 -11.01 -17.48
C ASP A 128 -5.90 -9.75 -18.34
N ASN A 129 -4.81 -9.26 -18.92
CA ASN A 129 -4.79 -8.08 -19.78
C ASN A 129 -5.48 -8.32 -21.14
N GLY A 130 -6.25 -9.40 -21.29
CA GLY A 130 -6.91 -9.80 -22.54
C GLY A 130 -5.95 -10.22 -23.68
N ILE A 131 -4.63 -10.15 -23.47
CA ILE A 131 -3.63 -10.50 -24.48
C ILE A 131 -3.25 -11.98 -24.35
N ILE A 132 -3.90 -12.82 -25.17
CA ILE A 132 -3.48 -14.20 -25.37
C ILE A 132 -2.24 -14.19 -26.26
N ARG A 133 -1.04 -14.17 -25.67
CA ARG A 133 0.22 -14.38 -26.40
C ARG A 133 0.31 -15.85 -26.81
N GLY A 134 -0.24 -16.14 -28.00
CA GLY A 134 0.03 -17.40 -28.68
C GLY A 134 1.49 -17.43 -29.12
N TYR A 135 2.31 -18.24 -28.45
CA TYR A 135 3.54 -18.71 -29.07
C TYR A 135 3.10 -19.76 -30.09
N PRO A 136 3.18 -19.50 -31.41
CA PRO A 136 2.95 -20.57 -32.36
C PRO A 136 3.93 -21.68 -31.96
N PRO A 137 3.47 -22.92 -31.75
CA PRO A 137 4.39 -24.02 -31.54
C PRO A 137 5.38 -23.91 -32.69
N ARG A 138 6.68 -23.78 -32.38
CA ARG A 138 7.71 -23.86 -33.40
C ARG A 138 7.41 -25.17 -34.11
N ARG A 139 6.79 -25.08 -35.29
CA ARG A 139 6.78 -26.19 -36.24
C ARG A 139 8.24 -26.50 -36.31
N ARG A 140 8.61 -27.68 -35.77
CA ARG A 140 9.91 -28.29 -35.97
C ARG A 140 10.08 -28.17 -37.46
N SER A 141 10.82 -27.15 -37.88
CA SER A 141 11.07 -26.92 -39.27
C SER A 141 11.68 -28.24 -39.66
N ARG A 142 10.97 -28.95 -40.52
CA ARG A 142 11.58 -29.63 -41.65
C ARG A 142 12.84 -28.82 -41.87
N SER A 143 13.99 -29.38 -41.48
CA SER A 143 15.26 -28.76 -41.78
C SER A 143 15.08 -28.27 -43.22
N PRO A 144 15.38 -27.01 -43.56
CA PRO A 144 15.79 -26.78 -44.92
C PRO A 144 16.93 -27.77 -45.05
N SER A 145 16.65 -28.92 -45.65
CA SER A 145 17.68 -29.83 -46.10
C SER A 145 18.60 -28.88 -46.83
N PRO A 146 19.89 -28.81 -46.49
CA PRO A 146 20.81 -28.19 -47.41
C PRO A 146 20.55 -28.92 -48.72
N ALA A 147 19.89 -28.26 -49.67
CA ALA A 147 19.81 -28.75 -51.02
C ALA A 147 21.24 -28.65 -51.50
N TRP A 148 22.02 -29.68 -51.17
CA TRP A 148 23.36 -29.88 -51.67
C TRP A 148 23.21 -29.89 -53.19
N PRO A 149 23.81 -28.93 -53.91
CA PRO A 149 23.93 -29.08 -55.35
C PRO A 149 24.88 -30.27 -55.54
N SER A 150 24.33 -31.41 -55.93
CA SER A 150 25.12 -32.52 -56.44
C SER A 150 25.72 -32.08 -57.78
N ALA A 151 26.96 -31.59 -57.78
CA ALA A 151 27.87 -31.71 -58.91
C ALA A 151 29.25 -31.17 -58.52
N SER A 152 30.21 -32.10 -58.46
CA SER A 152 31.61 -31.92 -58.87
C SER A 152 32.41 -30.77 -58.25
N GLY A 153 33.34 -31.15 -57.37
CA GLY A 153 34.73 -30.75 -57.55
C GLY A 153 35.31 -29.85 -56.46
N ARG A 154 36.26 -30.46 -55.72
CA ARG A 154 37.25 -29.88 -54.80
C ARG A 154 36.70 -29.44 -53.45
N TRP A 155 37.15 -30.12 -52.39
CA TRP A 155 37.84 -29.54 -51.22
C TRP A 155 38.39 -30.67 -50.33
N PRO A 156 39.72 -30.75 -50.13
CA PRO A 156 40.24 -31.15 -48.83
C PRO A 156 41.36 -30.19 -48.41
N ALA A 157 41.03 -29.06 -47.78
CA ALA A 157 42.05 -28.18 -47.19
C ALA A 157 41.45 -27.17 -46.19
N LEU A 158 40.78 -27.62 -45.13
CA LEU A 158 40.49 -26.72 -43.99
C LEU A 158 40.31 -27.45 -42.66
N SER A 159 41.13 -28.46 -42.38
CA SER A 159 41.13 -29.20 -41.10
C SER A 159 42.17 -28.70 -40.08
N LEU A 160 42.80 -27.53 -40.30
CA LEU A 160 44.04 -27.18 -39.59
C LEU A 160 44.03 -25.90 -38.74
N ARG A 161 42.87 -25.37 -38.34
CA ARG A 161 42.85 -24.04 -37.67
C ARG A 161 42.04 -23.89 -36.38
N ILE A 162 41.96 -24.94 -35.56
CA ILE A 162 41.28 -24.86 -34.23
C ILE A 162 42.18 -25.34 -33.05
N ARG A 163 43.50 -25.52 -33.25
CA ARG A 163 44.45 -25.82 -32.14
C ARG A 163 45.34 -24.63 -31.75
N ARG A 164 44.81 -23.41 -31.73
CA ARG A 164 45.53 -22.22 -31.24
C ARG A 164 44.55 -21.39 -30.43
N TRP A 165 44.93 -20.96 -29.22
CA TRP A 165 44.14 -20.23 -28.21
C TRP A 165 43.51 -21.04 -27.08
N ARG A 166 44.30 -21.97 -26.51
CA ARG A 166 44.20 -22.32 -25.08
C ARG A 166 45.61 -22.33 -24.49
N VAL A 167 46.13 -21.13 -24.22
CA VAL A 167 47.13 -20.81 -23.17
C VAL A 167 46.85 -19.36 -22.77
#